data_AF-A0A560PN16-F1
#
_entry.id   AF-A0A560PN16-F1
#
_cell.length_a   1.000
_cell.length_b   1.000
_cell.length_c   1.000
_cell.angle_alpha   90.00
_cell.angle_beta   90.00
_cell.angle_gamma   90.00
#
_symmetry.space_group_name_H-M   'P 1'
#
loop_
_entity.id
_entity.type
_entity.pdbx_description
1 polymer ?
#
loop_
_entity_poly.entity_id
_entity_poly.type
_entity_poly.pdbx_seq_one_letter_code
_entity_poly.pdbx_strand_id
1 'polypeptide(L)'
;MAAEWHMQELMLQTVADALGPDLLREAAFVGGCTTASLITDAFAREAVRFTEDVDVIVHVLGYGNWQRLLTELRQRGFRESQRMTLSAACACPMR
;
A
#
# COMPACT_ATOMS: atom_id res chain seq x y z
N MET A 1 22.85 3.83 -18.17
CA MET A 1 21.39 3.87 -18.44
C MET A 1 20.75 2.72 -17.68
N ALA A 2 20.30 2.94 -16.45
CA ALA A 2 19.63 1.95 -15.61
C ALA A 2 18.94 2.60 -14.38
N ALA A 3 18.45 3.84 -14.52
CA ALA A 3 18.11 4.66 -13.35
C ALA A 3 16.61 4.93 -13.14
N GLU A 4 15.72 4.63 -14.09
CA GLU A 4 14.37 5.23 -14.03
C GLU A 4 13.23 4.29 -13.60
N TRP A 5 13.48 3.01 -13.31
CA TRP A 5 12.38 2.04 -13.07
C TRP A 5 12.22 1.52 -11.64
N HIS A 6 13.01 2.02 -10.68
CA HIS A 6 13.00 1.48 -9.31
C HIS A 6 12.03 2.18 -8.36
N MET A 7 11.37 3.29 -8.75
CA MET A 7 10.59 4.08 -7.79
C MET A 7 9.42 3.29 -7.18
N GLN A 8 8.67 2.56 -8.01
CA GLN A 8 7.54 1.75 -7.53
C GLN A 8 7.99 0.62 -6.61
N GLU A 9 9.07 -0.08 -7.00
CA GLU A 9 9.67 -1.14 -6.18
C GLU A 9 10.17 -0.59 -4.83
N LEU A 10 10.80 0.58 -4.82
CA LEU A 10 11.26 1.25 -3.59
C LEU A 10 10.08 1.67 -2.69
N MET A 11 8.98 2.15 -3.26
CA MET A 11 7.78 2.46 -2.49
C MET A 11 7.16 1.20 -1.88
N LEU A 12 7.06 0.11 -2.66
CA LEU A 12 6.59 -1.18 -2.15
C LEU A 12 7.48 -1.68 -1.01
N GLN A 13 8.80 -1.61 -1.15
CA GLN A 13 9.74 -2.03 -0.12
C GLN A 13 9.61 -1.16 1.15
N THR A 14 9.50 0.17 0.99
CA THR A 14 9.33 1.09 2.11
C THR A 14 8.07 0.78 2.92
N VAL A 15 6.96 0.47 2.24
CA VAL A 15 5.72 0.09 2.91
C VAL A 15 5.82 -1.30 3.54
N ALA A 16 6.45 -2.27 2.86
CA ALA A 16 6.66 -3.61 3.39
C ALA A 16 7.49 -3.57 4.69
N ASP A 17 8.55 -2.77 4.73
CA ASP A 17 9.38 -2.57 5.91
C ASP A 17 8.61 -1.91 7.05
N ALA A 18 7.76 -0.91 6.74
CA ALA A 18 6.94 -0.21 7.72
C ALA A 18 5.83 -1.09 8.33
N LEU A 19 5.23 -1.98 7.53
CA LEU A 19 4.23 -2.95 8.03
C LEU A 19 4.87 -3.97 8.99
N GLY A 20 6.12 -4.33 8.73
CA GLY A 20 6.83 -5.36 9.49
C GLY A 20 6.34 -6.78 9.16
N PRO A 21 7.06 -7.82 9.61
CA PRO A 21 6.91 -9.19 9.12
C PRO A 21 5.57 -9.85 9.48
N ASP A 22 4.91 -9.41 10.56
CA ASP A 22 3.63 -9.99 10.97
C ASP A 22 2.50 -9.51 10.09
N LEU A 23 2.33 -8.18 9.99
CA LEU A 23 1.27 -7.59 9.19
C LEU A 23 1.50 -7.77 7.69
N LEU A 24 2.76 -7.78 7.23
CA LEU A 24 3.10 -8.06 5.84
C LEU A 24 2.62 -9.45 5.38
N ARG A 25 2.61 -10.46 6.25
CA ARG A 25 2.11 -11.81 5.92
C ARG A 25 0.60 -11.86 5.71
N GLU A 26 -0.13 -10.90 6.26
CA GLU A 26 -1.59 -10.79 6.16
C GLU A 26 -2.03 -9.77 5.11
N ALA A 27 -1.07 -9.12 4.45
CA ALA A 27 -1.27 -8.06 3.49
C ALA A 27 -1.01 -8.55 2.05
N ALA A 28 -1.79 -8.01 1.11
CA ALA A 28 -1.48 -8.08 -0.31
C ALA A 28 -1.40 -6.67 -0.89
N PHE A 29 -0.32 -6.38 -1.61
CA PHE A 29 -0.19 -5.15 -2.39
C PHE A 29 -1.05 -5.24 -3.63
N VAL A 30 -1.76 -4.16 -3.94
CA VAL A 30 -2.64 -4.06 -5.12
C VAL A 30 -2.44 -2.70 -5.79
N GLY A 31 -3.23 -2.43 -6.83
CA GLY A 31 -3.25 -1.12 -7.49
C GLY A 31 -2.08 -0.90 -8.47
N GLY A 32 -1.97 0.34 -8.95
CA GLY A 32 -1.05 0.71 -10.02
C GLY A 32 0.43 0.48 -9.68
N CYS A 33 0.80 0.68 -8.40
CA CYS A 33 2.16 0.50 -7.91
C CYS A 33 2.71 -0.91 -8.17
N THR A 34 1.85 -1.93 -8.13
CA THR A 34 2.23 -3.33 -8.38
C THR A 34 2.30 -3.72 -9.84
N THR A 35 1.73 -2.92 -10.74
CA THR A 35 1.54 -3.30 -12.15
C THR A 35 2.87 -3.54 -12.86
N ALA A 36 3.86 -2.69 -12.62
CA ALA A 36 5.20 -2.85 -13.19
C ALA A 36 5.90 -4.13 -12.70
N SER A 37 5.64 -4.57 -11.46
CA SER A 37 6.23 -5.79 -10.88
C SER A 37 5.66 -7.08 -11.50
N LEU A 38 4.47 -7.02 -12.11
CA LEU A 38 3.81 -8.16 -12.74
C LEU A 38 4.15 -8.29 -14.24
N ILE A 39 4.76 -7.27 -14.84
CA ILE A 39 5.15 -7.27 -16.25
C ILE A 39 6.61 -7.70 -16.36
N THR A 40 6.83 -8.85 -16.98
CA THR A 40 8.17 -9.43 -17.16
C THR A 40 8.91 -8.93 -18.39
N ASP A 41 8.19 -8.34 -19.35
CA ASP A 41 8.78 -7.74 -20.55
C ASP A 41 9.28 -6.32 -20.25
N ALA A 42 10.58 -6.09 -20.40
CA ALA A 42 11.21 -4.82 -20.04
C ALA A 42 10.69 -3.65 -20.89
N PHE A 43 10.38 -3.89 -22.16
CA PHE A 43 9.87 -2.86 -23.07
C PHE A 43 8.44 -2.46 -22.72
N ALA A 44 7.56 -3.43 -22.47
CA ALA A 44 6.19 -3.18 -22.03
C ALA A 44 6.14 -2.47 -20.67
N ARG A 45 7.14 -2.71 -19.80
CA ARG A 45 7.22 -2.07 -18.49
C ARG A 45 7.45 -0.56 -18.57
N GLU A 46 8.11 -0.06 -19.61
CA GLU A 46 8.30 1.38 -19.86
C GLU A 46 6.98 2.13 -20.08
N ALA A 47 5.96 1.46 -20.61
CA ALA A 47 4.66 2.05 -20.89
C ALA A 47 3.73 2.11 -19.66
N VAL A 48 4.16 1.57 -18.51
CA VAL A 48 3.35 1.54 -17.28
C VAL A 48 3.29 2.93 -16.67
N ARG A 49 2.08 3.43 -16.44
CA ARG A 49 1.88 4.68 -15.71
C ARG A 49 2.30 4.50 -14.25
N PHE A 50 3.16 5.39 -13.76
CA PHE A 50 3.56 5.46 -12.36
C PHE A 50 2.44 6.02 -11.47
N THR A 51 2.34 5.49 -10.26
CA THR A 51 1.49 6.02 -9.17
C THR A 51 2.36 6.65 -8.08
N GLU A 52 1.75 7.42 -7.18
CA GLU A 52 2.44 8.09 -6.05
C GLU A 52 2.07 7.46 -4.70
N ASP A 53 1.17 6.48 -4.72
CA ASP A 53 0.63 5.76 -3.58
C ASP A 53 0.77 4.24 -3.73
N VAL A 54 0.70 3.57 -2.58
CA VAL A 54 0.76 2.10 -2.44
C VAL A 54 -0.53 1.64 -1.79
N ASP A 55 -1.29 0.82 -2.51
CA ASP A 55 -2.52 0.22 -2.01
C ASP A 55 -2.24 -1.15 -1.38
N VAL A 56 -2.83 -1.38 -0.21
CA VAL A 56 -2.68 -2.63 0.53
C VAL A 56 -4.06 -3.10 0.97
N ILE A 57 -4.36 -4.38 0.72
CA ILE A 57 -5.53 -5.07 1.27
C ILE A 57 -5.09 -6.01 2.39
N VAL A 58 -5.86 -6.04 3.47
CA VAL A 58 -5.65 -6.92 4.62
C VAL A 58 -6.96 -7.60 5.00
N HIS A 59 -6.89 -8.83 5.46
CA HIS A 59 -8.08 -9.55 5.88
C HIS A 59 -8.40 -9.25 7.36
N VAL A 60 -9.59 -8.72 7.62
CA VAL A 60 -10.02 -8.36 8.98
C VAL A 60 -11.40 -8.91 9.26
N LEU A 61 -11.53 -9.68 10.34
CA LEU A 61 -12.80 -10.28 10.76
C LEU A 61 -13.43 -9.52 11.93
N GLY A 62 -14.44 -8.70 11.63
CA GLY A 62 -15.23 -8.00 12.64
C GLY A 62 -14.53 -6.80 13.29
N TYR A 63 -15.28 -6.10 14.13
CA TYR A 63 -14.86 -4.80 14.69
C TYR A 63 -13.66 -4.89 15.65
N GLY A 64 -13.58 -5.96 16.46
CA GLY A 64 -12.46 -6.13 17.40
C GLY A 64 -11.11 -6.25 16.69
N ASN A 65 -11.04 -7.02 15.60
CA ASN A 65 -9.82 -7.15 14.81
C ASN A 65 -9.49 -5.87 14.04
N TRP A 66 -10.51 -5.13 13.60
CA TRP A 66 -10.32 -3.81 13.00
C TRP A 66 -9.63 -2.83 13.96
N GLN A 67 -10.11 -2.74 15.22
CA GLN A 67 -9.49 -1.87 16.22
C GLN A 67 -8.05 -2.30 16.57
N ARG A 68 -7.78 -3.61 16.60
CA ARG A 68 -6.43 -4.14 16.79
C ARG A 68 -5.49 -3.73 15.66
N LEU A 69 -5.92 -3.89 14.40
CA LEU A 69 -5.15 -3.46 13.23
C LEU A 69 -4.81 -1.97 13.29
N LEU A 70 -5.79 -1.11 13.58
CA LEU A 70 -5.55 0.33 13.71
C LEU A 70 -4.54 0.65 14.82
N THR A 71 -4.62 -0.05 15.95
CA THR A 71 -3.68 0.13 17.06
C THR A 71 -2.27 -0.30 16.65
N GLU A 72 -2.14 -1.42 15.96
CA GLU A 72 -0.88 -1.98 15.47
C GLU A 72 -0.20 -1.06 14.45
N LEU A 73 -0.98 -0.52 13.52
CA LEU A 73 -0.52 0.47 12.54
C LEU A 73 -0.03 1.75 13.23
N ARG A 74 -0.78 2.28 14.20
CA ARG A 74 -0.36 3.49 14.96
C ARG A 74 0.92 3.25 15.74
N GLN A 75 1.11 2.07 16.32
CA GLN A 75 2.34 1.68 17.01
C GLN A 75 3.56 1.64 16.08
N ARG A 76 3.35 1.30 14.80
CA ARG A 76 4.37 1.32 13.74
C ARG A 76 4.60 2.72 13.15
N GLY A 77 3.91 3.73 13.66
CA GLY A 77 4.07 5.13 13.23
C GLY A 77 3.15 5.55 12.09
N PHE A 78 2.26 4.68 11.61
CA PHE A 78 1.23 5.07 10.65
C PHE A 78 0.25 6.07 11.29
N ARG A 79 -0.21 7.02 10.48
CA ARG A 79 -1.17 8.04 10.90
C ARG A 79 -2.31 8.11 9.89
N GLU A 80 -3.52 8.19 10.41
CA GLU A 80 -4.71 8.40 9.59
C GLU A 80 -4.62 9.80 8.96
N SER A 81 -4.71 9.87 7.63
CA SER A 81 -4.80 11.14 6.92
C SER A 81 -6.26 11.46 6.65
N GLN A 82 -6.68 12.69 6.96
CA GLN A 82 -8.02 13.20 6.59
C GLN A 82 -8.09 13.62 5.11
N ARG A 83 -7.02 13.38 4.32
CA ARG A 83 -6.96 13.77 2.92
C ARG A 83 -7.88 12.85 2.11
N MET A 84 -9.11 13.30 1.92
CA MET A 84 -10.08 12.66 1.04
C MET A 84 -9.72 12.97 -0.42
N THR A 85 -8.80 12.22 -1.00
CA THR A 85 -8.62 12.18 -2.45
C THR A 85 -9.66 11.20 -2.99
N LEU A 86 -10.40 11.55 -4.06
CA LEU A 86 -11.57 10.83 -4.61
C LEU A 86 -11.31 9.38 -5.11
N SER A 87 -10.24 8.71 -4.69
CA SER A 87 -9.85 7.36 -5.13
C SER A 87 -9.83 6.28 -4.03
N ALA A 88 -9.99 6.60 -2.75
CA ALA A 88 -9.89 5.58 -1.70
C ALA A 88 -11.11 5.59 -0.77
N ALA A 89 -11.74 4.43 -0.67
CA ALA A 89 -12.92 4.17 0.14
C ALA A 89 -12.63 4.26 1.64
N CYS A 90 -13.71 4.54 2.37
CA CYS A 90 -13.89 4.56 3.83
C CYS A 90 -13.33 5.75 4.61
N ALA A 91 -14.21 6.74 4.81
CA ALA A 91 -14.29 7.47 6.07
C ALA A 91 -15.72 7.41 6.62
N CYS A 92 -15.84 6.89 7.85
CA CYS A 92 -17.06 6.83 8.64
C CYS A 92 -17.20 8.15 9.43
N PRO A 93 -18.34 8.86 9.38
CA PRO A 93 -18.53 10.07 10.17
C PRO A 93 -18.97 9.70 11.59
N MET A 94 -18.63 10.53 12.58
CA MET A 94 -19.64 11.12 13.49
C MET A 94 -19.01 12.09 14.51
N ARG A 95 -19.48 13.35 14.37
CA ARG A 95 -19.51 14.48 15.31
C ARG A 95 -18.21 15.21 15.65
#